data_AF-A0A1A9LEY5-F1
#
_entry.id   AF-A0A1A9LEY5-F1
#
_cell.length_a   1.000
_cell.length_b   1.000
_cell.length_c   1.000
_cell.angle_alpha   90.00
_cell.angle_beta   90.00
_cell.angle_gamma   90.00
#
_symmetry.space_group_name_H-M   'P 1'
#
loop_
_entity.id
_entity.type
_entity.pdbx_description
1 polymer ?
#
loop_
_entity_poly.entity_id
_entity_poly.type
_entity_poly.pdbx_seq_one_letter_code
_entity_poly.pdbx_strand_id
1 'polypeptide(L)'
;METKNELGNDGLKLIAAITQKMTAMVAELQKEKPEKEFSLTVYEPNMYWCVNWKSTKRWKTEHFLKEFFQVRLYADDEHYSVKGEHMAEDVFEHLCDNHPLVKKKTIKELFEMTDAIVQQTKEAVLEALDKEFDPSY
;
A
#
# COMPACT_ATOMS: atom_id res chain seq x y z
N MET A 1 -2.95 8.78 -20.84
CA MET A 1 -2.28 7.63 -21.50
C MET A 1 -2.53 6.44 -20.61
N GLU A 2 -3.59 5.68 -20.90
CA GLU A 2 -3.98 4.51 -20.11
C GLU A 2 -3.13 3.32 -20.57
N THR A 3 -2.12 2.95 -19.78
CA THR A 3 -1.44 1.67 -19.96
C THR A 3 -2.39 0.55 -19.53
N LYS A 4 -3.14 0.00 -20.47
CA LYS A 4 -3.64 -1.38 -20.35
C LYS A 4 -2.41 -2.30 -20.33
N ASN A 5 -1.85 -2.53 -19.15
CA ASN A 5 -0.96 -3.65 -18.95
C ASN A 5 -1.83 -4.90 -18.99
N GLU A 6 -1.89 -5.56 -20.15
CA GLU A 6 -2.49 -6.89 -20.26
C GLU A 6 -1.57 -7.90 -19.57
N LEU A 7 -1.59 -7.87 -18.23
CA LEU A 7 -1.14 -8.99 -17.43
C LEU A 7 -1.93 -10.20 -17.91
N GLY A 8 -1.24 -11.17 -18.52
CA GLY A 8 -1.85 -12.45 -18.88
C GLY A 8 -2.48 -13.15 -17.67
N ASN A 9 -3.07 -14.32 -17.88
CA ASN A 9 -3.79 -15.08 -16.85
C ASN A 9 -3.01 -15.23 -15.52
N ASP A 10 -1.69 -15.40 -15.59
CA ASP A 10 -0.86 -15.54 -14.38
C ASP A 10 -0.71 -14.25 -13.59
N GLY A 11 -0.75 -13.09 -14.25
CA GLY A 11 -0.79 -11.80 -13.58
C GLY A 11 -2.12 -11.53 -12.86
N LEU A 12 -3.25 -11.96 -13.44
CA LEU A 12 -4.54 -11.91 -12.76
C LEU A 12 -4.56 -12.79 -11.50
N LYS A 13 -3.96 -13.98 -11.55
CA LYS A 13 -3.80 -14.85 -10.38
C LYS A 13 -2.92 -14.19 -9.31
N LEU A 14 -1.84 -13.51 -9.70
CA LEU A 14 -0.99 -12.77 -8.78
C LEU A 14 -1.77 -11.65 -8.08
N ILE A 15 -2.52 -10.83 -8.82
CA ILE A 15 -3.35 -9.76 -8.25
C ILE A 15 -4.35 -10.35 -7.25
N ALA A 16 -5.07 -11.40 -7.63
CA ALA A 16 -6.05 -12.04 -6.75
C ALA A 16 -5.40 -12.59 -5.46
N ALA A 17 -4.22 -13.20 -5.57
CA ALA A 17 -3.46 -13.72 -4.42
C ALA A 17 -3.02 -12.60 -3.47
N ILE A 18 -2.50 -11.49 -4.00
CA ILE A 18 -2.14 -10.30 -3.20
C ILE A 18 -3.41 -9.72 -2.56
N THR A 19 -4.49 -9.50 -3.31
CA THR A 19 -5.75 -8.96 -2.80
C THR A 19 -6.30 -9.78 -1.64
N GLN A 20 -6.33 -11.11 -1.77
CA GLN A 20 -6.83 -12.00 -0.72
C GLN A 20 -5.99 -11.87 0.56
N LYS A 21 -4.66 -11.88 0.44
CA LYS A 21 -3.76 -11.78 1.59
C LYS A 21 -3.76 -10.39 2.21
N MET A 22 -3.83 -9.33 1.41
CA MET A 22 -4.01 -7.95 1.90
C MET A 22 -5.32 -7.80 2.68
N THR A 23 -6.41 -8.41 2.21
CA THR A 23 -7.71 -8.41 2.92
C THR A 23 -7.59 -9.10 4.28
N ALA A 24 -6.93 -10.26 4.34
CA ALA A 24 -6.68 -10.96 5.59
C ALA A 24 -5.79 -10.13 6.54
N MET A 25 -4.73 -9.52 6.02
CA MET A 25 -3.81 -8.66 6.77
C MET A 25 -4.52 -7.44 7.37
N VAL A 26 -5.44 -6.80 6.65
CA VAL A 26 -6.25 -5.70 7.19
C VAL A 26 -7.17 -6.16 8.32
N ALA A 27 -7.76 -7.35 8.21
CA ALA A 27 -8.55 -7.93 9.30
C ALA A 27 -7.70 -8.27 10.54
N GLU A 28 -6.41 -8.61 10.36
CA GLU A 28 -5.46 -8.76 11.47
C GLU A 28 -5.10 -7.42 12.10
N LEU A 29 -4.78 -6.40 11.31
CA LEU A 29 -4.52 -5.04 11.80
C LEU A 29 -5.68 -4.53 12.65
N GLN A 30 -6.92 -4.76 12.22
CA GLN A 30 -8.12 -4.37 12.97
C GLN A 30 -8.23 -5.06 14.34
N LYS A 31 -7.71 -6.29 14.49
CA LYS A 31 -7.65 -7.00 15.78
C LYS A 31 -6.52 -6.51 16.65
N GLU A 32 -5.37 -6.18 16.07
CA GLU A 32 -4.18 -5.71 16.78
C GLU A 32 -4.32 -4.26 17.27
N LYS A 33 -5.03 -3.42 16.52
CA LYS A 33 -5.26 -1.99 16.80
C LYS A 33 -6.76 -1.67 16.67
N PRO A 34 -7.62 -2.19 17.57
CA PRO A 34 -9.08 -2.05 17.46
C PRO A 34 -9.57 -0.60 17.55
N GLU A 35 -8.77 0.31 18.10
CA GLU A 35 -9.02 1.74 18.17
C GLU A 35 -8.85 2.47 16.81
N LYS A 36 -8.23 1.82 15.83
CA LYS A 36 -8.09 2.32 14.47
C LYS A 36 -9.11 1.64 13.57
N GLU A 37 -9.85 2.43 12.80
CA GLU A 37 -10.76 1.91 11.78
C GLU A 37 -9.98 1.73 10.47
N PHE A 38 -9.64 0.48 10.14
CA PHE A 38 -8.95 0.15 8.89
C PHE A 38 -9.93 -0.19 7.78
N SER A 39 -9.58 0.19 6.56
CA SER A 39 -10.27 -0.27 5.36
C SER A 39 -9.30 -0.51 4.21
N LEU A 40 -9.65 -1.43 3.32
CA LEU A 40 -8.88 -1.73 2.13
C LEU A 40 -9.63 -1.22 0.90
N THR A 41 -9.00 -0.31 0.14
CA THR A 41 -9.46 0.04 -1.21
C THR A 41 -8.60 -0.71 -2.21
N VAL A 42 -9.23 -1.46 -3.11
CA VAL A 42 -8.56 -2.22 -4.16
C VAL A 42 -8.97 -1.67 -5.50
N TYR A 43 -7.99 -1.37 -6.35
CA TYR A 43 -8.22 -1.06 -7.76
C TYR A 43 -7.40 -2.03 -8.60
N GLU A 44 -7.98 -3.20 -8.84
CA GLU A 44 -7.34 -4.31 -9.56
C GLU A 44 -6.83 -3.93 -10.96
N PRO A 45 -7.54 -3.10 -11.77
CA PRO A 45 -7.05 -2.73 -13.10
C PRO A 45 -5.72 -1.96 -13.09
N ASN A 46 -5.41 -1.23 -11.99
CA ASN A 46 -4.12 -0.54 -11.83
C ASN A 46 -3.19 -1.25 -10.84
N MET A 47 -3.53 -2.47 -10.41
CA MET A 47 -2.71 -3.30 -9.52
C MET A 47 -2.32 -2.54 -8.24
N TYR A 48 -3.34 -2.04 -7.58
CA TYR A 48 -3.24 -1.01 -6.57
C TYR A 48 -4.08 -1.37 -5.34
N TRP A 49 -3.46 -1.27 -4.16
CA TRP A 49 -4.07 -1.54 -2.87
C TRP A 49 -3.79 -0.37 -1.92
N CYS A 50 -4.83 0.12 -1.24
CA CYS A 50 -4.72 1.16 -0.23
C CYS A 50 -5.27 0.67 1.10
N VAL A 51 -4.40 0.60 2.11
CA VAL A 51 -4.80 0.44 3.49
C VAL A 51 -5.04 1.83 4.04
N ASN A 52 -6.30 2.18 4.27
CA ASN A 52 -6.70 3.49 4.80
C ASN A 52 -7.02 3.36 6.28
N TRP A 53 -6.76 4.43 7.02
CA TRP A 53 -7.24 4.58 8.38
C TRP A 53 -7.61 6.03 8.66
N LYS A 54 -8.44 6.25 9.68
CA LYS A 54 -8.69 7.61 10.16
C LYS A 54 -7.43 8.15 10.83
N SER A 55 -6.84 9.18 10.25
CA SER A 55 -5.70 9.83 10.89
C SER A 55 -6.10 10.46 12.21
N THR A 56 -5.27 10.26 13.23
CA THR A 56 -5.39 10.96 14.52
C THR A 56 -4.27 11.98 14.72
N LYS A 57 -3.39 12.12 13.71
CA LYS A 57 -2.22 12.98 13.78
C LYS A 57 -2.60 14.40 13.41
N ARG A 58 -1.95 15.36 14.05
CA ARG A 58 -2.06 16.78 13.72
C ARG A 58 -0.87 17.19 12.88
N TRP A 59 -1.11 18.00 11.85
CA TRP A 59 -0.11 18.61 11.01
C TRP A 59 -0.35 20.11 10.94
N LYS A 60 0.69 20.88 11.30
CA LYS A 60 0.75 22.35 11.39
C LYS A 60 -0.38 22.97 12.25
N THR A 61 -1.64 22.86 11.86
CA THR A 61 -2.80 23.40 12.59
C THR A 61 -4.02 22.48 12.65
N GLU A 62 -4.12 21.41 11.85
CA GLU A 62 -5.32 20.56 11.75
C GLU A 62 -4.98 19.06 11.66
N HIS A 63 -6.00 18.18 11.65
CA HIS A 63 -5.78 16.75 11.42
C HIS A 63 -5.69 16.48 9.91
N PHE A 64 -4.89 15.52 9.48
CA PHE A 64 -4.87 15.12 8.07
C PHE A 64 -6.27 14.72 7.60
N LEU A 65 -6.64 15.13 6.39
CA LEU A 65 -7.91 14.76 5.77
C LEU A 65 -7.95 13.28 5.41
N LYS A 66 -6.81 12.75 4.95
CA LYS A 66 -6.63 11.32 4.68
C LYS A 66 -5.22 10.89 5.03
N GLU A 67 -5.10 9.68 5.56
CA GLU A 67 -3.84 9.01 5.77
C GLU A 67 -4.01 7.55 5.36
N PHE A 68 -3.08 7.05 4.55
CA PHE A 68 -3.14 5.71 4.00
C PHE A 68 -1.75 5.21 3.61
N PHE A 69 -1.63 3.89 3.52
CA PHE A 69 -0.49 3.23 2.91
C PHE A 69 -0.93 2.60 1.60
N GLN A 70 -0.33 3.04 0.50
CA GLN A 70 -0.60 2.48 -0.81
C GLN A 70 0.49 1.48 -1.21
N VAL A 71 0.09 0.41 -1.87
CA VAL A 71 0.96 -0.56 -2.53
C VAL A 71 0.58 -0.61 -3.99
N ARG A 72 1.57 -0.50 -4.87
CA ARG A 72 1.38 -0.54 -6.32
C ARG A 72 2.38 -1.49 -6.98
N LEU A 73 1.86 -2.31 -7.89
CA LEU A 73 2.64 -3.08 -8.84
C LEU A 73 2.77 -2.30 -10.15
N TYR A 74 3.98 -2.17 -10.68
CA TYR A 74 4.24 -1.52 -11.97
C TYR A 74 5.20 -2.36 -12.82
N ALA A 75 4.99 -2.31 -14.13
CA ALA A 75 5.88 -2.94 -15.10
C ALA A 75 7.17 -2.10 -15.25
N ASP A 76 8.29 -2.79 -15.37
CA ASP A 76 9.64 -2.27 -15.61
C ASP A 76 10.25 -3.15 -16.73
N ASP A 77 9.91 -2.80 -17.98
CA ASP A 77 10.18 -3.58 -19.19
C ASP A 77 9.66 -5.04 -19.10
N GLU A 78 10.55 -6.03 -19.10
CA GLU A 78 10.22 -7.46 -18.98
C GLU A 78 9.96 -7.91 -17.52
N HIS A 79 10.11 -6.99 -16.55
CA HIS A 79 9.98 -7.27 -15.14
C HIS A 79 8.87 -6.43 -14.49
N TYR A 80 8.62 -6.69 -13.22
CA TYR A 80 7.65 -6.00 -12.39
C TYR A 80 8.28 -5.61 -11.06
N SER A 81 7.81 -4.50 -10.51
CA SER A 81 8.27 -3.98 -9.23
C SER A 81 7.07 -3.61 -8.36
N VAL A 82 7.22 -3.78 -7.04
CA VAL A 82 6.21 -3.44 -6.04
C VAL A 82 6.75 -2.32 -5.17
N LYS A 83 6.00 -1.22 -5.11
CA LYS A 83 6.31 -0.04 -4.30
C LYS A 83 5.21 0.18 -3.27
N GLY A 84 5.60 0.40 -2.03
CA GLY A 84 4.75 0.94 -0.98
C GLY A 84 5.00 2.44 -0.81
N GLU A 85 3.99 3.21 -0.47
CA GLU A 85 4.10 4.63 -0.13
C GLU A 85 3.15 4.94 1.04
N HIS A 86 3.67 5.59 2.09
CA HIS A 86 2.85 6.20 3.12
C HIS A 86 2.46 7.60 2.65
N MET A 87 1.16 7.85 2.58
CA MET A 87 0.58 9.09 2.07
C MET A 87 -0.26 9.74 3.15
N ALA A 88 -0.12 11.05 3.30
CA ALA A 88 -1.06 11.88 4.04
C ALA A 88 -1.47 13.09 3.21
N GLU A 89 -2.78 13.30 3.05
CA GLU A 89 -3.36 14.43 2.34
C GLU A 89 -3.91 15.43 3.36
N ASP A 90 -3.50 16.69 3.22
CA ASP A 90 -4.10 17.86 3.84
C ASP A 90 -4.64 18.81 2.75
N VAL A 91 -5.47 19.81 3.12
CA VAL A 91 -6.03 20.82 2.23
C VAL A 91 -4.95 21.54 1.42
N PHE A 92 -3.77 21.74 2.02
CA PHE A 92 -2.71 22.56 1.46
C PHE A 92 -1.52 21.75 0.93
N GLU A 93 -1.24 20.58 1.50
CA GLU A 93 -0.02 19.81 1.26
C GLU A 93 -0.30 18.31 1.22
N HIS A 94 0.43 17.59 0.37
CA HIS A 94 0.43 16.13 0.35
C HIS A 94 1.82 15.64 0.78
N LEU A 95 1.88 14.78 1.78
CA LEU A 95 3.11 14.13 2.24
C LEU A 95 3.19 12.71 1.67
N CYS A 96 4.38 12.34 1.22
CA CYS A 96 4.64 11.05 0.60
C CYS A 96 6.00 10.51 1.05
N ASP A 97 5.97 9.42 1.82
CA ASP A 97 7.16 8.67 2.19
C ASP A 97 7.23 7.36 1.40
N ASN A 98 8.34 7.15 0.69
CA ASN A 98 8.53 6.01 -0.20
C ASN A 98 9.07 4.78 0.54
N HIS A 99 8.39 3.64 0.40
CA HIS A 99 8.78 2.33 0.95
C HIS A 99 8.97 1.31 -0.20
N PRO A 100 10.16 1.21 -0.80
CA PRO A 100 10.40 0.20 -1.84
C PRO A 100 10.28 -1.21 -1.25
N LEU A 101 9.37 -2.02 -1.78
CA LEU A 101 9.14 -3.39 -1.29
C LEU A 101 9.95 -4.41 -2.10
N VAL A 102 9.77 -4.42 -3.42
CA VAL A 102 10.43 -5.38 -4.32
C VAL A 102 10.71 -4.72 -5.66
N LYS A 103 11.86 -5.02 -6.28
CA LYS A 103 12.24 -4.47 -7.60
C LYS A 103 12.64 -5.58 -8.58
N LYS A 104 12.28 -5.38 -9.85
CA LYS A 104 12.73 -6.16 -11.02
C LYS A 104 12.54 -7.68 -10.86
N LYS A 105 11.29 -8.09 -10.67
CA LYS A 105 10.88 -9.49 -10.52
C LYS A 105 9.93 -9.93 -11.61
N THR A 106 10.02 -11.20 -11.98
CA THR A 106 9.01 -11.86 -12.82
C THR A 106 7.71 -12.06 -12.04
N ILE A 107 6.59 -12.28 -12.75
CA ILE A 107 5.30 -12.62 -12.12
C ILE A 107 5.43 -13.84 -11.20
N LYS A 108 6.19 -14.86 -11.64
CA LYS A 108 6.40 -16.09 -10.86
C LYS A 108 7.14 -15.80 -9.56
N GLU A 109 8.23 -15.05 -9.61
CA GLU A 109 8.96 -14.65 -8.39
C GLU A 109 8.08 -13.81 -7.45
N LEU A 110 7.30 -12.87 -8.00
CA LEU A 110 6.37 -12.08 -7.19
C LEU A 110 5.30 -12.96 -6.52
N PHE A 111 4.82 -13.98 -7.22
CA PHE A 111 3.85 -14.92 -6.67
C PHE A 111 4.43 -15.69 -5.48
N GLU A 112 5.68 -16.16 -5.59
CA GLU A 112 6.42 -16.81 -4.51
C GLU A 112 6.70 -15.86 -3.33
N MET A 113 6.81 -14.55 -3.60
CA MET A 113 7.06 -13.51 -2.61
C MET A 113 5.80 -12.89 -2.00
N THR A 114 4.60 -13.34 -2.37
CA THR A 114 3.34 -12.69 -1.97
C THR A 114 3.22 -12.53 -0.44
N ASP A 115 3.59 -13.56 0.33
CA ASP A 115 3.56 -13.50 1.80
C ASP A 115 4.54 -12.46 2.36
N ALA A 116 5.76 -12.39 1.79
CA ALA A 116 6.76 -11.42 2.20
C ALA A 116 6.33 -9.98 1.88
N ILE A 117 5.71 -9.76 0.71
CA ILE A 117 5.19 -8.44 0.30
C ILE A 117 4.11 -7.97 1.28
N VAL A 118 3.18 -8.85 1.64
CA VAL A 118 2.07 -8.52 2.54
C VAL A 118 2.58 -8.28 3.96
N GLN A 119 3.54 -9.09 4.43
CA GLN A 119 4.16 -8.91 5.74
C GLN A 119 4.91 -7.57 5.84
N GLN A 120 5.74 -7.23 4.84
CA GLN A 120 6.42 -5.94 4.79
C GLN A 120 5.44 -4.77 4.71
N THR A 121 4.32 -4.96 4.00
CA THR A 121 3.26 -3.95 3.94
C THR A 121 2.63 -3.75 5.32
N LYS A 122 2.35 -4.83 6.06
CA LYS A 122 1.81 -4.76 7.43
C LYS A 122 2.76 -3.99 8.35
N GLU A 123 4.05 -4.33 8.31
CA GLU A 123 5.10 -3.66 9.09
C GLU A 123 5.18 -2.17 8.75
N ALA A 124 5.15 -1.83 7.46
CA ALA A 124 5.18 -0.44 7.02
C ALA A 124 3.91 0.34 7.41
N VAL A 125 2.73 -0.30 7.42
CA VAL A 125 1.50 0.31 7.94
C VAL A 125 1.62 0.57 9.44
N LEU A 126 2.13 -0.38 10.21
CA LEU A 126 2.32 -0.21 11.66
C LEU A 126 3.33 0.90 11.96
N GLU A 127 4.44 0.94 11.24
CA GLU A 127 5.42 2.03 11.32
C GLU A 127 4.76 3.38 10.96
N ALA A 128 4.00 3.41 9.86
CA ALA A 128 3.29 4.59 9.41
C ALA A 128 2.28 5.08 10.44
N LEU A 129 1.64 4.23 11.25
CA LEU A 129 0.72 4.68 12.30
C LEU A 129 1.44 5.43 13.43
N ASP A 130 2.63 4.97 13.81
CA ASP A 130 3.38 5.51 14.95
C ASP A 130 4.28 6.69 14.55
N LYS A 131 4.67 6.79 13.27
CA LYS A 131 5.56 7.83 12.75
C LYS A 131 4.88 9.20 12.71
N GLU A 132 5.41 10.18 13.43
CA GLU A 132 5.04 11.58 13.22
C GLU A 132 5.68 12.11 11.94
N PHE A 133 4.97 12.97 11.20
CA PHE A 133 5.55 13.66 10.06
C PHE A 133 6.51 14.74 10.56
N ASP A 134 7.69 14.85 9.94
CA ASP A 134 8.68 15.87 10.29
C ASP A 134 8.08 17.27 10.05
N PRO A 135 7.92 18.13 11.09
CA PRO A 135 7.30 19.45 10.97
C PRO A 135 7.96 20.41 9.96
N SER A 136 9.17 20.08 9.49
CA SER A 136 9.93 20.89 8.53
C SER A 136 9.64 20.61 7.05
N TYR A 137 8.78 19.62 6.75
CA TYR A 137 8.25 19.39 5.40
C TYR A 137 7.47 20.60 4.84
#